data_AF-A0A8S0YFX9-F1
#
_entry.id   AF-A0A8S0YFX9-F1
#
_cell.length_a   1.000
_cell.length_b   1.000
_cell.length_c   1.000
_cell.angle_alpha   90.00
_cell.angle_beta   90.00
_cell.angle_gamma   90.00
#
_symmetry.space_group_name_H-M   'P 1'
#
loop_
_entity.id
_entity.type
_entity.pdbx_description
1 polymer ?
#
loop_
_entity_poly.entity_id
_entity_poly.type
_entity_poly.pdbx_seq_one_letter_code
_entity_poly.pdbx_strand_id
1 'polypeptide(L)'
;MNFPVVKRASYVLVNTPDMVVHNGTTQTLERKTNPDSDYLKQIKNHLRSFEDVVSYAPNQTYIGNMAPEELSERKRPWYNEKVDGSSRFGKFGEIMCQDEFYGLLKISDVFDLVILEKSFTEAVKESFKRHPILKDRIDDLKEGESIENIKRLVNDGIAEGLYRDDKLVGCVKRAHEFDPNLSAHTMIENLSVKASGVLALMYLVKDSGLDVSQIDYLIEHIMSGKLNNFMVIGKGSLFLGRMTNLFDGVSILVEKNDGGKEENTEVSKDEVKKIIAREIRKFAQQLMDD
;
A
#
# COMPACT_ATOMS: atom_id res chain seq x y z
N MET A 1 21.68 -8.73 30.89
CA MET A 1 20.44 -9.39 30.45
C MET A 1 20.29 -9.14 28.96
N ASN A 2 20.44 -10.17 28.11
CA ASN A 2 20.40 -10.03 26.64
C ASN A 2 19.04 -10.50 26.07
N PHE A 3 17.94 -9.99 26.62
CA PHE A 3 16.64 -10.22 26.01
C PHE A 3 16.39 -9.17 24.92
N PRO A 4 15.96 -9.57 23.71
CA PRO A 4 15.50 -8.62 22.72
C PRO A 4 14.29 -7.86 23.28
N VAL A 5 14.38 -6.54 23.30
CA VAL A 5 13.30 -5.65 23.74
C VAL A 5 12.75 -4.89 22.53
N VAL A 6 11.43 -4.87 22.38
CA VAL A 6 10.78 -4.00 21.39
C VAL A 6 10.97 -2.57 21.86
N LYS A 7 11.78 -1.80 21.11
CA LYS A 7 12.09 -0.41 21.47
C LYS A 7 10.99 0.55 21.05
N ARG A 8 10.34 0.27 19.91
CA ARG A 8 9.30 1.09 19.29
C ARG A 8 8.35 0.23 18.46
N ALA A 9 7.13 0.71 18.33
CA ALA A 9 6.11 0.25 17.39
C ALA A 9 5.35 1.48 16.91
N SER A 10 4.88 1.46 15.67
CA SER A 10 4.02 2.49 15.11
C SER A 10 2.75 1.89 14.53
N TYR A 11 1.67 2.66 14.60
CA TYR A 11 0.34 2.25 14.19
C TYR A 11 -0.34 3.40 13.44
N VAL A 12 -0.91 3.10 12.28
CA VAL A 12 -1.67 4.08 11.50
C VAL A 12 -3.04 3.52 11.16
N LEU A 13 -4.03 4.39 11.19
CA LEU A 13 -5.37 4.15 10.65
C LEU A 13 -5.59 5.17 9.54
N VAL A 14 -6.22 4.74 8.46
CA VAL A 14 -6.54 5.63 7.33
C VAL A 14 -8.05 5.63 7.15
N ASN A 15 -8.67 6.81 7.23
CA ASN A 15 -10.10 6.96 7.03
C ASN A 15 -10.40 7.42 5.59
N THR A 16 -10.86 6.51 4.74
CA THR A 16 -11.14 6.74 3.32
C THR A 16 -12.59 6.37 2.95
N PRO A 17 -13.60 7.10 3.47
CA PRO A 17 -15.00 6.78 3.28
C PRO A 17 -15.41 6.66 1.80
N ASP A 18 -14.92 7.51 0.91
CA ASP A 18 -15.28 7.45 -0.51
C ASP A 18 -14.63 6.23 -1.19
N MET A 19 -13.44 5.80 -0.77
CA MET A 19 -12.83 4.59 -1.32
C MET A 19 -13.65 3.34 -1.01
N VAL A 20 -14.31 3.29 0.16
CA VAL A 20 -15.24 2.20 0.50
C VAL A 20 -16.39 2.15 -0.51
N VAL A 21 -16.89 3.29 -0.98
CA VAL A 21 -18.04 3.38 -1.89
C VAL A 21 -17.67 3.14 -3.35
N HIS A 22 -16.50 3.62 -3.76
CA HIS A 22 -16.09 3.68 -5.16
C HIS A 22 -15.08 2.61 -5.54
N ASN A 23 -14.24 2.15 -4.61
CA ASN A 23 -13.13 1.27 -4.90
C ASN A 23 -13.19 -0.07 -4.13
N GLY A 24 -14.12 -0.24 -3.19
CA GLY A 24 -14.32 -1.50 -2.48
C GLY A 24 -14.87 -2.60 -3.38
N THR A 25 -14.28 -3.81 -3.32
CA THR A 25 -14.65 -4.93 -4.19
C THR A 25 -16.15 -5.26 -4.12
N THR A 26 -16.74 -5.26 -2.93
CA THR A 26 -18.18 -5.53 -2.74
C THR A 26 -19.05 -4.49 -3.45
N GLN A 27 -18.73 -3.21 -3.29
CA GLN A 27 -19.48 -2.10 -3.87
C GLN A 27 -19.31 -2.04 -5.39
N THR A 28 -18.11 -2.31 -5.88
CA THR A 28 -17.81 -2.38 -7.31
C THR A 28 -18.54 -3.54 -7.99
N LEU A 29 -18.57 -4.73 -7.35
CA LEU A 29 -19.32 -5.88 -7.85
C LEU A 29 -20.84 -5.61 -7.83
N GLU A 30 -21.37 -5.13 -6.71
CA GLU A 30 -22.80 -4.82 -6.58
C GLU A 30 -23.23 -3.78 -7.62
N ARG A 31 -22.42 -2.76 -7.88
CA ARG A 31 -22.73 -1.73 -8.88
C ARG A 31 -22.78 -2.30 -10.31
N LYS A 32 -21.99 -3.34 -10.60
CA LYS A 32 -21.99 -4.04 -11.90
C LYS A 32 -23.20 -4.96 -12.05
N THR A 33 -23.61 -5.65 -10.98
CA THR A 33 -24.69 -6.64 -11.03
C THR A 33 -26.08 -6.06 -10.74
N ASN A 34 -26.15 -5.03 -9.90
CA ASN A 34 -27.37 -4.42 -9.38
C ASN A 34 -27.16 -2.91 -9.10
N PRO A 35 -27.05 -2.07 -10.14
CA PRO A 35 -26.69 -0.66 -10.00
C PRO A 35 -27.66 0.16 -9.14
N ASP A 36 -28.92 -0.26 -9.05
CA ASP A 36 -29.98 0.42 -8.30
C ASP A 36 -30.23 -0.15 -6.90
N SER A 37 -29.30 -0.96 -6.36
CA SER A 37 -29.49 -1.63 -5.09
C SER A 37 -29.70 -0.66 -3.91
N ASP A 38 -30.62 -1.02 -3.01
CA ASP A 38 -30.85 -0.24 -1.79
C ASP A 38 -29.60 -0.16 -0.91
N TYR A 39 -28.74 -1.19 -0.96
CA TYR A 39 -27.44 -1.19 -0.30
C TYR A 39 -26.54 -0.03 -0.76
N LEU A 40 -26.36 0.15 -2.08
CA LEU A 40 -25.53 1.23 -2.62
C LEU A 40 -26.11 2.62 -2.32
N LYS A 41 -27.43 2.73 -2.25
CA LYS A 41 -28.12 3.98 -1.88
C LYS A 41 -27.95 4.32 -0.40
N GLN A 42 -27.90 3.31 0.48
CA GLN A 42 -27.85 3.51 1.93
C GLN A 42 -26.44 3.55 2.51
N ILE A 43 -25.42 2.99 1.86
CA ILE A 43 -24.08 2.82 2.43
C ILE A 43 -23.50 4.12 3.00
N LYS A 44 -23.65 5.24 2.29
CA LYS A 44 -23.13 6.55 2.72
C LYS A 44 -23.73 7.02 4.04
N ASN A 45 -25.00 6.73 4.28
CA ASN A 45 -25.69 7.09 5.51
C ASN A 45 -25.19 6.29 6.73
N HIS A 46 -24.40 5.24 6.49
CA HIS A 46 -23.82 4.37 7.52
C HIS A 46 -22.30 4.57 7.69
N LEU A 47 -21.70 5.51 6.95
CA LEU A 47 -20.30 5.89 7.14
C LEU A 47 -20.20 6.93 8.26
N ARG A 48 -19.13 6.83 9.05
CA ARG A 48 -18.84 7.79 10.13
C ARG A 48 -18.13 9.02 9.58
N SER A 49 -18.41 10.17 10.18
CA SER A 49 -17.61 11.37 9.94
C SER A 49 -16.17 11.15 10.40
N PHE A 50 -15.21 11.90 9.85
CA PHE A 50 -13.83 11.82 10.32
C PHE A 50 -13.69 12.16 11.81
N GLU A 51 -14.49 13.11 12.31
CA GLU A 51 -14.53 13.47 13.73
C GLU A 51 -15.02 12.30 14.61
N ASP A 52 -16.03 11.56 14.17
CA ASP A 52 -16.50 10.36 14.89
C ASP A 52 -15.47 9.24 14.86
N VAL A 53 -14.70 9.11 13.78
CA VAL A 53 -13.60 8.14 13.68
C VAL A 53 -12.45 8.51 14.63
N VAL A 54 -12.10 9.79 14.71
CA VAL A 54 -11.07 10.30 15.62
C VAL A 54 -11.50 10.12 17.07
N SER A 55 -12.73 10.50 17.41
CA SER A 55 -13.23 10.41 18.79
C SER A 55 -13.61 9.00 19.26
N TYR A 56 -13.46 7.97 18.42
CA TYR A 56 -13.76 6.59 18.78
C TYR A 56 -12.69 5.99 19.71
N ALA A 57 -13.09 5.56 20.91
CA ALA A 57 -12.16 5.12 21.96
C ALA A 57 -11.19 3.99 21.54
N PRO A 58 -11.61 2.96 20.77
CA PRO A 58 -10.68 1.96 20.25
C PRO A 58 -9.63 2.54 19.31
N ASN A 59 -9.98 3.52 18.47
CA ASN A 59 -9.01 4.15 17.57
C ASN A 59 -8.01 5.00 18.36
N GLN A 60 -8.47 5.73 19.39
CA GLN A 60 -7.59 6.48 20.30
C GLN A 60 -6.64 5.54 21.08
N THR A 61 -7.14 4.38 21.50
CA THR A 61 -6.32 3.35 22.14
C THR A 61 -5.28 2.80 21.17
N TYR A 62 -5.68 2.53 19.92
CA TYR A 62 -4.81 1.98 18.88
C TYR A 62 -3.62 2.90 18.54
N ILE A 63 -3.85 4.21 18.44
CA ILE A 63 -2.77 5.19 18.19
C ILE A 63 -2.02 5.62 19.47
N GLY A 64 -2.38 5.06 20.63
CA GLY A 64 -1.65 5.24 21.89
C GLY A 64 -2.01 6.49 22.69
N ASN A 65 -3.19 7.08 22.47
CA ASN A 65 -3.72 8.20 23.26
C ASN A 65 -4.48 7.75 24.51
N MET A 66 -4.86 6.47 24.58
CA MET A 66 -5.56 5.86 25.71
C MET A 66 -4.92 4.51 26.02
N ALA A 67 -4.81 4.15 27.28
CA ALA A 67 -4.34 2.83 27.69
C ALA A 67 -5.42 1.76 27.45
N PRO A 68 -5.04 0.51 27.09
CA PRO A 68 -6.00 -0.58 26.95
C PRO A 68 -6.85 -0.83 28.21
N GLU A 69 -6.28 -0.60 29.40
CA GLU A 69 -6.98 -0.71 30.68
C GLU A 69 -8.11 0.33 30.78
N GLU A 70 -7.84 1.59 30.41
CA GLU A 70 -8.86 2.66 30.38
C GLU A 70 -10.00 2.34 29.39
N LEU A 71 -9.69 1.74 28.24
CA LEU A 71 -10.70 1.29 27.29
C LEU A 71 -11.56 0.15 27.86
N SER A 72 -10.96 -0.73 28.66
CA SER A 72 -11.65 -1.88 29.25
C SER A 72 -12.71 -1.51 30.28
N GLU A 73 -12.53 -0.35 30.94
CA GLU A 73 -13.48 0.20 31.91
C GLU A 73 -14.70 0.87 31.25
N ARG A 74 -14.60 1.23 29.96
CA ARG A 74 -15.70 1.85 29.21
C ARG A 74 -16.81 0.85 28.90
N LYS A 75 -18.06 1.29 29.03
CA LYS A 75 -19.24 0.46 28.82
C LYS A 75 -19.38 0.10 27.33
N ARG A 76 -19.52 -1.19 27.03
CA ARG A 76 -19.84 -1.66 25.68
C ARG A 76 -21.33 -1.49 25.38
N PRO A 77 -21.71 -1.23 24.12
CA PRO A 77 -20.83 -1.08 22.96
C PRO A 77 -20.22 0.33 22.84
N TRP A 78 -18.96 0.40 22.41
CA TRP A 78 -18.20 1.66 22.40
C TRP A 78 -18.62 2.67 21.33
N TYR A 79 -19.42 2.26 20.33
CA TYR A 79 -19.75 3.12 19.19
C TYR A 79 -20.69 4.29 19.53
N ASN A 80 -21.28 4.31 20.73
CA ASN A 80 -22.16 5.37 21.20
C ASN A 80 -21.44 6.44 22.04
N GLU A 81 -20.16 6.23 22.36
CA GLU A 81 -19.38 7.13 23.22
C GLU A 81 -18.25 7.79 22.44
N LYS A 82 -18.07 9.10 22.68
CA LYS A 82 -16.94 9.88 22.17
C LYS A 82 -15.91 10.07 23.27
N VAL A 83 -14.64 10.15 22.87
CA VAL A 83 -13.54 10.53 23.75
C VAL A 83 -13.35 12.05 23.68
N ASP A 84 -13.54 12.73 24.80
CA ASP A 84 -13.28 14.17 24.91
C ASP A 84 -11.79 14.46 24.74
N GLY A 85 -11.45 15.55 24.05
CA GLY A 85 -10.06 15.91 23.77
C GLY A 85 -9.33 14.96 22.82
N SER A 86 -10.06 14.11 22.08
CA SER A 86 -9.47 13.20 21.10
C SER A 86 -8.62 13.93 20.06
N SER A 87 -7.50 13.32 19.69
CA SER A 87 -6.59 13.83 18.66
C SER A 87 -6.42 12.81 17.56
N ARG A 88 -6.30 13.28 16.31
CA ARG A 88 -5.95 12.40 15.19
C ARG A 88 -4.49 11.92 15.25
N PHE A 89 -3.63 12.62 15.98
CA PHE A 89 -2.25 12.21 16.26
C PHE A 89 -2.14 11.60 17.64
N GLY A 90 -1.32 10.56 17.77
CA GLY A 90 -1.03 9.93 19.04
C GLY A 90 0.39 9.41 19.16
N LYS A 91 0.69 8.80 20.30
CA LYS A 91 2.04 8.34 20.66
C LYS A 91 2.66 7.37 19.65
N PHE A 92 1.84 6.56 18.99
CA PHE A 92 2.32 5.53 18.07
C PHE A 92 2.08 5.87 16.59
N GLY A 93 1.39 6.96 16.27
CA GLY A 93 1.09 7.33 14.90
C GLY A 93 -0.16 8.17 14.78
N GLU A 94 -1.03 7.87 13.82
CA GLU A 94 -2.16 8.73 13.53
C GLU A 94 -3.38 8.02 12.92
N ILE A 95 -4.49 8.75 12.92
CA ILE A 95 -5.67 8.54 12.10
C ILE A 95 -5.60 9.56 10.95
N MET A 96 -5.21 9.10 9.78
CA MET A 96 -5.06 9.93 8.58
C MET A 96 -6.40 10.18 7.90
N CYS A 97 -6.64 11.41 7.45
CA CYS A 97 -7.81 11.75 6.64
C CYS A 97 -7.61 11.37 5.16
N GLN A 98 -8.72 11.17 4.44
CA GLN A 98 -8.72 10.75 3.04
C GLN A 98 -7.91 11.69 2.12
N ASP A 99 -8.05 13.01 2.31
CA ASP A 99 -7.38 13.99 1.46
C ASP A 99 -5.86 13.85 1.50
N GLU A 100 -5.31 13.78 2.72
CA GLU A 100 -3.87 13.59 2.92
C GLU A 100 -3.42 12.21 2.45
N PHE A 101 -4.28 11.19 2.59
CA PHE A 101 -3.98 9.87 2.07
C PHE A 101 -3.89 9.84 0.55
N TYR A 102 -4.74 10.58 -0.18
CA TYR A 102 -4.61 10.71 -1.63
C TYR A 102 -3.30 11.39 -2.03
N GLY A 103 -2.87 12.40 -1.28
CA GLY A 103 -1.52 12.96 -1.42
C GLY A 103 -0.43 11.91 -1.16
N LEU A 104 -0.60 11.10 -0.12
CA LEU A 104 0.35 10.06 0.24
C LEU A 104 0.44 8.96 -0.84
N LEU A 105 -0.68 8.57 -1.45
CA LEU A 105 -0.71 7.68 -2.60
C LEU A 105 0.14 8.25 -3.73
N LYS A 106 -0.04 9.55 -4.04
CA LYS A 106 0.69 10.23 -5.11
C LYS A 106 2.21 10.25 -4.87
N ILE A 107 2.67 10.62 -3.69
CA ILE A 107 4.12 10.66 -3.39
C ILE A 107 4.74 9.26 -3.20
N SER A 108 3.91 8.26 -2.91
CA SER A 108 4.35 6.86 -2.80
C SER A 108 4.41 6.15 -4.15
N ASP A 109 3.91 6.78 -5.21
CA ASP A 109 3.82 6.23 -6.54
C ASP A 109 5.01 6.67 -7.42
N VAL A 110 5.90 5.73 -7.70
CA VAL A 110 7.10 5.97 -8.51
C VAL A 110 6.80 5.90 -10.01
N PHE A 111 5.65 5.35 -10.40
CA PHE A 111 5.28 5.11 -11.80
C PHE A 111 4.33 6.20 -12.36
N ASP A 112 4.03 7.24 -11.57
CA ASP A 112 3.15 8.34 -11.95
C ASP A 112 1.77 7.85 -12.50
N LEU A 113 1.23 6.81 -11.89
CA LEU A 113 -0.11 6.25 -12.08
C LEU A 113 -1.20 7.06 -11.38
N VAL A 114 -0.93 7.59 -10.19
CA VAL A 114 -1.84 8.45 -9.43
C VAL A 114 -1.84 9.84 -10.05
N ILE A 115 -3.02 10.34 -10.38
CA ILE A 115 -3.22 11.68 -10.93
C ILE A 115 -4.24 12.39 -10.03
N LEU A 116 -3.89 13.55 -9.50
CA LEU A 116 -4.77 14.37 -8.69
C LEU A 116 -5.14 15.64 -9.46
N GLU A 117 -6.36 16.12 -9.26
CA GLU A 117 -6.83 17.36 -9.86
C GLU A 117 -6.03 18.57 -9.31
N LYS A 118 -5.85 19.60 -10.12
CA LYS A 118 -5.04 20.78 -9.78
C LYS A 118 -5.47 21.48 -8.48
N SER A 119 -6.72 21.87 -8.35
CA SER A 119 -7.22 22.55 -7.13
C SER A 119 -7.17 21.65 -5.90
N PHE A 120 -7.45 20.36 -6.07
CA PHE A 120 -7.35 19.38 -4.99
C PHE A 120 -5.90 19.17 -4.54
N THR A 121 -4.95 19.06 -5.48
CA THR A 121 -3.52 18.96 -5.18
C THR A 121 -3.03 20.13 -4.33
N GLU A 122 -3.44 21.36 -4.66
CA GLU A 122 -3.07 22.54 -3.87
C GLU A 122 -3.68 22.49 -2.45
N ALA A 123 -4.92 22.04 -2.30
CA ALA A 123 -5.52 21.85 -0.97
C ALA A 123 -4.77 20.80 -0.14
N VAL A 124 -4.32 19.71 -0.76
CA VAL A 124 -3.50 18.67 -0.12
C VAL A 124 -2.14 19.22 0.29
N LYS A 125 -1.48 20.04 -0.55
CA LYS A 125 -0.22 20.72 -0.20
C LYS A 125 -0.38 21.60 1.04
N GLU A 126 -1.46 22.38 1.13
CA GLU A 126 -1.76 23.18 2.33
C GLU A 126 -2.00 22.32 3.58
N SER A 127 -2.59 21.14 3.42
CA SER A 127 -2.73 20.18 4.53
C SER A 127 -1.37 19.63 4.96
N PHE A 128 -0.53 19.24 4.01
CA PHE A 128 0.81 18.68 4.27
C PHE A 128 1.71 19.65 5.04
N LYS A 129 1.61 20.97 4.81
CA LYS A 129 2.36 21.98 5.58
C LYS A 129 2.17 21.86 7.10
N ARG A 130 0.98 21.43 7.54
CA ARG A 130 0.63 21.27 8.95
C ARG A 130 0.88 19.85 9.46
N HIS A 131 1.26 18.93 8.57
CA HIS A 131 1.46 17.53 8.91
C HIS A 131 2.83 17.32 9.59
N PRO A 132 2.89 16.61 10.73
CA PRO A 132 4.12 16.49 11.51
C PRO A 132 5.24 15.66 10.86
N ILE A 133 4.95 14.98 9.74
CA ILE A 133 5.88 14.13 9.00
C ILE A 133 5.94 14.49 7.50
N LEU A 134 4.83 14.95 6.91
CA LEU A 134 4.71 15.09 5.46
C LEU A 134 5.00 16.52 4.97
N LYS A 135 5.18 17.47 5.90
CA LYS A 135 5.52 18.86 5.59
C LYS A 135 6.78 19.03 4.73
N ASP A 136 7.72 18.09 4.82
CA ASP A 136 8.99 18.15 4.09
C ASP A 136 8.90 17.40 2.74
N ARG A 137 7.72 16.89 2.37
CA ARG A 137 7.47 16.09 1.16
C ARG A 137 6.46 16.76 0.22
N ILE A 138 6.20 18.05 0.41
CA ILE A 138 5.20 18.82 -0.36
C ILE A 138 5.58 18.88 -1.84
N ASP A 139 6.86 19.08 -2.14
CA ASP A 139 7.34 19.21 -3.51
C ASP A 139 7.17 17.92 -4.33
N ASP A 140 7.13 16.76 -3.66
CA ASP A 140 6.91 15.45 -4.28
C ASP A 140 5.49 15.30 -4.87
N LEU A 141 4.52 16.11 -4.43
CA LEU A 141 3.15 16.10 -4.97
C LEU A 141 3.10 16.60 -6.43
N LYS A 142 4.12 17.37 -6.86
CA LYS A 142 4.18 18.00 -8.18
C LYS A 142 2.94 18.88 -8.45
N GLU A 143 2.69 19.23 -9.70
CA GLU A 143 1.44 19.89 -10.10
C GLU A 143 0.33 18.88 -10.35
N GLY A 144 -0.91 19.27 -10.04
CA GLY A 144 -2.09 18.48 -10.40
C GLY A 144 -2.53 18.70 -11.84
N GLU A 145 -3.42 17.83 -12.30
CA GLU A 145 -3.87 17.73 -13.69
C GLU A 145 -5.26 18.35 -13.89
N SER A 146 -5.63 18.63 -15.14
CA SER A 146 -6.98 19.11 -15.49
C SER A 146 -8.07 18.06 -15.19
N ILE A 147 -9.20 18.52 -14.66
CA ILE A 147 -10.35 17.64 -14.35
C ILE A 147 -10.93 17.00 -15.62
N GLU A 148 -10.83 17.68 -16.77
CA GLU A 148 -11.25 17.17 -18.08
C GLU A 148 -10.45 15.92 -18.47
N ASN A 149 -9.13 15.94 -18.27
CA ASN A 149 -8.28 14.79 -18.56
C ASN A 149 -8.57 13.63 -17.62
N ILE A 150 -8.75 13.90 -16.32
CA ILE A 150 -9.08 12.87 -15.32
C ILE A 150 -10.42 12.21 -15.66
N LYS A 151 -11.46 12.99 -16.00
CA LYS A 151 -12.76 12.47 -16.45
C LYS A 151 -12.63 11.59 -17.67
N ARG A 152 -11.83 11.99 -18.67
CA ARG A 152 -11.57 11.19 -19.86
C ARG A 152 -10.96 9.83 -19.49
N LEU A 153 -9.89 9.82 -18.67
CA LEU A 153 -9.23 8.57 -18.26
C LEU A 153 -10.18 7.60 -17.53
N VAL A 154 -11.06 8.12 -16.68
CA VAL A 154 -12.05 7.31 -15.96
C VAL A 154 -13.13 6.79 -16.90
N ASN A 155 -13.69 7.65 -17.76
CA ASN A 155 -14.76 7.27 -18.70
C ASN A 155 -14.29 6.27 -19.76
N ASP A 156 -13.03 6.37 -20.18
CA ASP A 156 -12.40 5.45 -21.14
C ASP A 156 -12.02 4.10 -20.50
N GLY A 157 -12.25 3.92 -19.18
CA GLY A 157 -11.91 2.69 -18.45
C GLY A 157 -10.40 2.47 -18.24
N ILE A 158 -9.59 3.52 -18.41
CA ILE A 158 -8.13 3.47 -18.25
C ILE A 158 -7.73 3.65 -16.77
N ALA A 159 -8.57 4.34 -15.99
CA ALA A 159 -8.29 4.67 -14.60
C ALA A 159 -9.51 4.46 -13.68
N GLU A 160 -9.25 4.19 -12.41
CA GLU A 160 -10.25 4.19 -11.35
C GLU A 160 -10.30 5.58 -10.70
N GLY A 161 -11.51 6.12 -10.50
CA GLY A 161 -11.69 7.44 -9.92
C GLY A 161 -11.42 7.49 -8.42
N LEU A 162 -10.85 8.62 -7.97
CA LEU A 162 -10.74 9.02 -6.57
C LEU A 162 -11.73 10.15 -6.29
N TYR A 163 -12.50 10.02 -5.23
CA TYR A 163 -13.65 10.89 -4.97
C TYR A 163 -13.54 11.52 -3.58
N ARG A 164 -14.10 12.72 -3.46
CA ARG A 164 -14.33 13.39 -2.19
C ARG A 164 -15.72 14.01 -2.23
N ASP A 165 -16.59 13.58 -1.32
CA ASP A 165 -17.98 14.06 -1.26
C ASP A 165 -18.65 13.96 -2.65
N ASP A 166 -18.52 12.80 -3.31
CA ASP A 166 -18.97 12.51 -4.69
C ASP A 166 -18.31 13.30 -5.83
N LYS A 167 -17.37 14.21 -5.52
CA LYS A 167 -16.64 14.95 -6.54
C LYS A 167 -15.39 14.18 -6.92
N LEU A 168 -15.21 13.95 -8.22
CA LEU A 168 -13.98 13.38 -8.77
C LEU A 168 -12.82 14.35 -8.52
N VAL A 169 -11.83 13.92 -7.74
CA VAL A 169 -10.65 14.71 -7.34
C VAL A 169 -9.33 14.12 -7.82
N GLY A 170 -9.37 12.93 -8.42
CA GLY A 170 -8.21 12.26 -8.97
C GLY A 170 -8.56 10.92 -9.60
N CYS A 171 -7.55 10.19 -10.04
CA CYS A 171 -7.69 8.82 -10.50
C CYS A 171 -6.38 8.03 -10.34
N VAL A 172 -6.47 6.71 -10.35
CA VAL A 172 -5.33 5.80 -10.44
C VAL A 172 -5.41 5.06 -11.77
N LYS A 173 -4.39 5.24 -12.62
CA LYS A 173 -4.31 4.56 -13.93
C LYS A 173 -3.97 3.08 -13.76
N ARG A 174 -4.42 2.27 -14.73
CA ARG A 174 -3.86 0.93 -14.96
C ARG A 174 -2.37 1.04 -15.33
N ALA A 175 -1.58 0.06 -14.91
CA ALA A 175 -0.15 -0.02 -15.25
C ALA A 175 0.08 -0.78 -16.57
N HIS A 176 -0.90 -1.57 -17.02
CA HIS A 176 -0.88 -2.24 -18.32
C HIS A 176 -2.29 -2.37 -18.88
N GLU A 177 -2.41 -2.48 -20.20
CA GLU A 177 -3.71 -2.47 -20.88
C GLU A 177 -4.50 -3.77 -20.70
N PHE A 178 -3.84 -4.91 -20.78
CA PHE A 178 -4.49 -6.23 -20.84
C PHE A 178 -4.20 -7.12 -19.63
N ASP A 179 -3.26 -6.73 -18.77
CA ASP A 179 -2.88 -7.59 -17.63
C ASP A 179 -3.85 -7.31 -16.47
N PRO A 180 -4.66 -8.29 -16.06
CA PRO A 180 -5.63 -8.10 -14.97
C PRO A 180 -4.95 -7.75 -13.63
N ASN A 181 -3.71 -8.21 -13.39
CA ASN A 181 -2.95 -7.89 -12.19
C ASN A 181 -2.37 -6.47 -12.19
N LEU A 182 -2.42 -5.81 -13.35
CA LEU A 182 -1.99 -4.42 -13.54
C LEU A 182 -3.17 -3.50 -13.88
N SER A 183 -4.40 -3.97 -13.59
CA SER A 183 -5.61 -3.16 -13.71
C SER A 183 -5.60 -1.95 -12.77
N ALA A 184 -6.35 -0.92 -13.10
CA ALA A 184 -6.46 0.27 -12.26
C ALA A 184 -6.98 -0.05 -10.84
N HIS A 185 -7.91 -1.01 -10.72
CA HIS A 185 -8.41 -1.52 -9.45
C HIS A 185 -7.33 -2.21 -8.61
N THR A 186 -6.50 -3.06 -9.22
CA THR A 186 -5.38 -3.70 -8.52
C THR A 186 -4.30 -2.68 -8.14
N MET A 187 -4.05 -1.68 -8.98
CA MET A 187 -3.08 -0.62 -8.68
C MET A 187 -3.49 0.25 -7.50
N ILE A 188 -4.77 0.65 -7.40
CA ILE A 188 -5.23 1.42 -6.24
C ILE A 188 -5.13 0.62 -4.93
N GLU A 189 -5.44 -0.68 -4.95
CA GLU A 189 -5.27 -1.56 -3.78
C GLU A 189 -3.80 -1.66 -3.35
N ASN A 190 -2.92 -2.01 -4.29
CA ASN A 190 -1.49 -2.15 -4.03
C ASN A 190 -0.86 -0.83 -3.54
N LEU A 191 -1.21 0.29 -4.16
CA LEU A 191 -0.73 1.61 -3.73
C LEU A 191 -1.27 1.98 -2.36
N SER A 192 -2.51 1.62 -2.02
CA SER A 192 -3.08 1.88 -0.69
C SER A 192 -2.34 1.11 0.41
N VAL A 193 -2.01 -0.15 0.16
CA VAL A 193 -1.18 -0.96 1.08
C VAL A 193 0.22 -0.36 1.20
N LYS A 194 0.85 0.01 0.09
CA LYS A 194 2.18 0.62 0.08
C LYS A 194 2.19 1.95 0.84
N ALA A 195 1.28 2.86 0.51
CA ALA A 195 1.20 4.20 1.10
C ALA A 195 0.94 4.14 2.62
N SER A 196 -0.03 3.34 3.05
CA SER A 196 -0.29 3.16 4.49
C SER A 196 0.91 2.57 5.23
N GLY A 197 1.60 1.59 4.63
CA GLY A 197 2.84 1.04 5.16
C GLY A 197 3.99 2.06 5.23
N VAL A 198 4.15 2.90 4.20
CA VAL A 198 5.13 3.99 4.18
C VAL A 198 4.89 4.96 5.32
N LEU A 199 3.63 5.36 5.58
CA LEU A 199 3.31 6.23 6.70
C LEU A 199 3.68 5.61 8.04
N ALA A 200 3.30 4.34 8.27
CA ALA A 200 3.65 3.62 9.48
C ALA A 200 5.17 3.60 9.69
N LEU A 201 5.93 3.33 8.62
CA LEU A 201 7.39 3.32 8.66
C LEU A 201 7.97 4.71 8.95
N MET A 202 7.40 5.78 8.38
CA MET A 202 7.83 7.15 8.66
C MET A 202 7.66 7.50 10.15
N TYR A 203 6.56 7.11 10.79
CA TYR A 203 6.40 7.24 12.25
C TYR A 203 7.42 6.41 13.01
N LEU A 204 7.64 5.15 12.60
CA LEU A 204 8.62 4.28 13.25
C LEU A 204 10.03 4.87 13.22
N VAL A 205 10.45 5.39 12.06
CA VAL A 205 11.76 6.04 11.89
C VAL A 205 11.85 7.28 12.77
N LYS A 206 10.85 8.17 12.69
CA LYS A 206 10.80 9.41 13.48
C LYS A 206 10.94 9.14 14.98
N ASP A 207 10.25 8.13 15.50
CA ASP A 207 10.20 7.86 16.94
C ASP A 207 11.33 6.94 17.42
N SER A 208 12.00 6.21 16.52
CA SER A 208 13.11 5.31 16.85
C SER A 208 14.47 5.99 16.93
N GLY A 209 14.63 7.17 16.34
CA GLY A 209 15.94 7.81 16.19
C GLY A 209 16.89 7.00 15.31
N LEU A 210 16.33 6.11 14.47
CA LEU A 210 17.09 5.34 13.49
C LEU A 210 17.57 6.28 12.39
N ASP A 211 18.88 6.29 12.17
CA ASP A 211 19.48 7.00 11.05
C ASP A 211 19.26 6.19 9.77
N VAL A 212 18.29 6.62 8.95
CA VAL A 212 17.90 5.95 7.71
C VAL A 212 19.06 5.91 6.71
N SER A 213 20.01 6.84 6.80
CA SER A 213 21.20 6.83 5.93
C SER A 213 22.06 5.59 6.11
N GLN A 214 21.93 4.87 7.23
CA GLN A 214 22.58 3.58 7.41
C GLN A 214 22.01 2.50 6.47
N ILE A 215 20.73 2.58 6.12
CA ILE A 215 20.13 1.69 5.12
C ILE A 215 20.64 2.07 3.73
N ASP A 216 20.69 3.36 3.41
CA ASP A 216 21.24 3.85 2.14
C ASP A 216 22.71 3.43 1.97
N TYR A 217 23.51 3.52 3.03
CA TYR A 217 24.90 3.06 3.06
C TYR A 217 25.02 1.56 2.74
N LEU A 218 24.11 0.72 3.24
CA LEU A 218 24.08 -0.71 2.91
C LEU A 218 23.69 -0.95 1.44
N ILE A 219 22.77 -0.15 0.90
CA ILE A 219 22.40 -0.18 -0.52
C ILE A 219 23.58 0.28 -1.40
N GLU A 220 24.25 1.37 -1.06
CA GLU A 220 25.44 1.86 -1.75
C GLU A 220 26.55 0.80 -1.77
N HIS A 221 26.73 0.07 -0.67
CA HIS A 221 27.67 -1.03 -0.62
C HIS A 221 27.27 -2.22 -1.50
N ILE A 222 25.98 -2.49 -1.68
CA ILE A 222 25.52 -3.44 -2.70
C ILE A 222 25.85 -2.92 -4.11
N MET A 223 25.54 -1.65 -4.39
CA MET A 223 25.79 -1.02 -5.69
C MET A 223 27.29 -0.93 -6.02
N SER A 224 28.14 -0.71 -5.02
CA SER A 224 29.60 -0.65 -5.17
C SER A 224 30.27 -2.02 -5.14
N GLY A 225 29.51 -3.11 -5.02
CA GLY A 225 30.03 -4.49 -4.95
C GLY A 225 30.77 -4.85 -3.67
N LYS A 226 30.63 -4.06 -2.60
CA LYS A 226 31.21 -4.33 -1.28
C LYS A 226 30.35 -5.27 -0.43
N LEU A 227 29.05 -5.30 -0.70
CA LEU A 227 28.08 -6.24 -0.11
C LEU A 227 27.32 -6.93 -1.26
N ASN A 228 26.91 -8.18 -1.05
CA ASN A 228 26.05 -8.89 -2.01
C ASN A 228 24.58 -8.85 -1.59
N ASN A 229 24.32 -8.84 -0.29
CA ASN A 229 22.99 -8.73 0.29
C ASN A 229 23.05 -8.13 1.70
N PHE A 230 21.91 -7.62 2.16
CA PHE A 230 21.65 -7.35 3.58
C PHE A 230 20.19 -7.67 3.90
N MET A 231 19.92 -8.08 5.13
CA MET A 231 18.58 -8.43 5.58
C MET A 231 18.12 -7.45 6.66
N VAL A 232 17.06 -6.70 6.39
CA VAL A 232 16.33 -5.94 7.40
C VAL A 232 15.33 -6.88 8.03
N ILE A 233 15.60 -7.31 9.25
CA ILE A 233 14.71 -8.21 9.97
C ILE A 233 13.77 -7.39 10.85
N GLY A 234 12.52 -7.22 10.42
CA GLY A 234 11.42 -6.80 11.27
C GLY A 234 10.81 -8.01 11.96
N LYS A 235 11.25 -8.35 13.18
CA LYS A 235 10.58 -9.38 13.99
C LYS A 235 9.41 -8.75 14.75
N GLY A 236 8.20 -9.26 14.58
CA GLY A 236 7.12 -9.04 15.55
C GLY A 236 7.27 -9.99 16.74
N SER A 237 6.20 -10.17 17.51
CA SER A 237 6.26 -10.74 18.85
C SER A 237 6.91 -12.13 18.86
N LEU A 238 8.10 -12.21 19.46
CA LEU A 238 8.79 -13.49 19.72
C LEU A 238 7.95 -14.43 20.59
N PHE A 239 6.94 -13.90 21.29
CA PHE A 239 6.03 -14.66 22.13
C PHE A 239 4.92 -15.32 21.31
N LEU A 240 4.28 -14.55 20.40
CA LEU A 240 3.19 -15.06 19.59
C LEU A 240 3.71 -16.06 18.54
N GLY A 241 4.83 -15.77 17.87
CA GLY A 241 5.46 -16.71 16.94
C GLY A 241 5.90 -18.04 17.58
N ARG A 242 6.21 -18.05 18.89
CA ARG A 242 6.48 -19.28 19.64
C ARG A 242 5.22 -20.03 20.07
N MET A 243 4.09 -19.35 20.23
CA MET A 243 2.81 -19.97 20.58
C MET A 243 2.04 -20.48 19.37
N THR A 244 2.16 -19.81 18.22
CA THR A 244 1.32 -20.08 17.04
C THR A 244 2.05 -20.86 15.94
N ASN A 245 3.39 -20.97 15.99
CA ASN A 245 4.21 -21.51 14.90
C ASN A 245 4.03 -20.77 13.56
N LEU A 246 3.45 -19.56 13.59
CA LEU A 246 3.27 -18.70 12.43
C LEU A 246 4.34 -17.61 12.42
N PHE A 247 4.79 -17.22 11.23
CA PHE A 247 5.69 -16.09 11.07
C PHE A 247 4.96 -14.81 11.46
N ASP A 248 5.42 -14.18 12.55
CA ASP A 248 4.87 -12.93 13.07
C ASP A 248 5.88 -11.79 12.87
N GLY A 249 6.41 -11.63 11.66
CA GLY A 249 7.41 -10.61 11.35
C GLY A 249 7.63 -10.44 9.85
N VAL A 250 8.01 -9.24 9.44
CA VAL A 250 8.40 -8.91 8.07
C VAL A 250 9.91 -8.83 8.01
N SER A 251 10.53 -9.75 7.27
CA SER A 251 11.94 -9.64 6.94
C SER A 251 12.08 -9.21 5.50
N ILE A 252 12.81 -8.13 5.27
CA ILE A 252 13.14 -7.63 3.95
C ILE A 252 14.58 -8.04 3.68
N LEU A 253 14.76 -9.05 2.83
CA LEU A 253 16.07 -9.37 2.28
C LEU A 253 16.27 -8.48 1.04
N VAL A 254 17.34 -7.71 1.04
CA VAL A 254 17.76 -6.88 -0.10
C VAL A 254 19.01 -7.52 -0.68
N GLU A 255 18.94 -7.95 -1.92
CA GLU A 255 20.06 -8.58 -2.63
C GLU A 255 20.41 -7.77 -3.88
N LYS A 256 21.68 -7.87 -4.28
CA LYS A 256 22.13 -7.34 -5.57
C LYS A 256 21.30 -7.97 -6.69
N ASN A 257 20.77 -7.13 -7.58
CA ASN A 257 20.16 -7.65 -8.81
C ASN A 257 21.28 -8.12 -9.73
N ASP A 258 21.36 -9.43 -9.95
CA ASP A 258 22.40 -10.06 -10.76
C ASP A 258 22.28 -9.72 -12.25
N GLY A 259 21.18 -9.06 -12.65
CA GLY A 259 20.76 -8.96 -14.03
C GLY A 259 20.41 -10.36 -14.49
N GLY A 260 19.12 -10.72 -14.47
CA GLY A 260 18.68 -11.98 -15.06
C GLY A 260 19.36 -12.12 -16.41
N LYS A 261 20.19 -13.16 -16.58
CA LYS A 261 20.69 -13.50 -17.90
C LYS A 261 19.42 -13.62 -18.74
N GLU A 262 19.26 -12.76 -19.74
CA GLU A 262 18.48 -13.18 -20.89
C GLU A 262 19.09 -14.51 -21.28
N GLU A 263 18.39 -15.60 -20.96
CA GLU A 263 18.56 -16.84 -21.69
C GLU A 263 18.16 -16.47 -23.11
N ASN A 264 19.12 -15.94 -23.87
CA ASN A 264 19.18 -16.21 -25.28
C ASN A 264 19.22 -17.73 -25.36
N THR A 265 18.04 -18.35 -25.41
CA THR A 265 17.82 -19.68 -25.98
C THR A 265 18.17 -19.63 -27.45
N GLU A 266 19.40 -19.23 -27.77
CA GLU A 266 20.04 -19.59 -29.00
C GLU A 266 20.47 -21.04 -28.80
N VAL A 267 19.55 -21.95 -29.07
CA VAL A 267 19.82 -23.39 -29.02
C VAL A 267 21.04 -23.63 -29.88
N SER A 268 22.13 -24.12 -29.28
CA SER A 268 23.37 -24.34 -30.01
C SER A 268 23.10 -25.30 -31.17
N LYS A 269 23.72 -25.08 -32.34
CA LYS A 269 23.56 -25.99 -33.51
C LYS A 269 23.83 -27.46 -33.16
N ASP A 270 24.69 -27.70 -32.17
CA ASP A 270 25.01 -29.04 -31.69
C ASP A 270 23.91 -29.68 -30.84
N GLU A 271 23.16 -28.90 -30.06
CA GLU A 271 21.95 -29.39 -29.39
C GLU A 271 20.85 -29.72 -30.39
N VAL A 272 20.62 -28.88 -31.39
CA VAL A 272 19.65 -29.15 -32.46
C VAL A 272 20.02 -30.44 -33.20
N LYS A 273 21.30 -30.64 -33.54
CA LYS A 273 21.79 -31.89 -34.16
C LYS A 273 21.56 -33.10 -33.28
N LYS A 274 21.79 -32.99 -31.96
CA LYS A 274 21.57 -34.11 -31.01
C LYS A 274 20.09 -34.46 -30.90
N ILE A 275 19.20 -33.47 -30.91
CA ILE A 275 17.74 -33.68 -30.86
C ILE A 275 17.28 -34.37 -32.15
N ILE A 276 17.67 -33.85 -33.32
CA ILE A 276 17.32 -34.46 -34.61
C ILE A 276 17.87 -35.89 -34.72
N ALA A 277 19.13 -36.12 -34.35
CA ALA A 277 19.71 -37.46 -34.39
C ALA A 277 19.01 -38.45 -33.45
N ARG A 278 18.50 -37.99 -32.31
CA ARG A 278 17.74 -38.81 -31.36
C ARG A 278 16.38 -39.22 -31.95
N GLU A 279 15.68 -38.28 -32.57
CA GLU A 279 14.37 -38.54 -33.15
C GLU A 279 14.47 -39.39 -34.44
N ILE A 280 15.50 -39.20 -35.27
CA ILE A 280 15.78 -40.10 -36.41
C ILE A 280 16.04 -41.53 -35.93
N ARG A 281 16.79 -41.72 -34.83
CA ARG A 281 17.02 -43.06 -34.27
C ARG A 281 15.74 -43.69 -33.78
N LYS A 282 14.90 -42.96 -33.03
CA LYS A 282 13.60 -43.46 -32.58
C LYS A 282 12.70 -43.85 -33.74
N PHE A 283 12.64 -43.03 -34.78
CA PHE A 283 11.85 -43.30 -35.97
C PHE A 283 12.36 -44.55 -36.71
N ALA A 284 13.68 -44.68 -36.88
CA ALA A 284 14.28 -45.88 -37.46
C ALA A 284 14.00 -47.14 -36.63
N GLN A 285 13.96 -47.01 -35.30
CA GLN A 285 13.66 -48.13 -34.40
C GLN A 285 12.19 -48.55 -34.52
N GLN A 286 11.27 -47.59 -34.61
CA GLN A 286 9.85 -47.87 -34.88
C GLN A 286 9.63 -48.55 -36.24
N LEU A 287 10.42 -48.21 -37.27
CA LEU A 287 10.35 -48.88 -38.57
C LEU A 287 10.99 -50.27 -38.62
N MET A 288 11.78 -50.66 -37.61
CA MET A 288 12.35 -52.00 -37.48
C MET A 288 11.47 -52.93 -36.63
N ASP A 289 10.56 -52.36 -35.85
CA ASP A 289 9.61 -53.07 -35.00
C ASP A 289 8.24 -53.31 -35.68
N ASP A 290 8.10 -52.91 -36.96
CA ASP A 290 7.03 -53.25 -37.92
C ASP A 290 7.57 -54.16 -39.05
#